data_AF-A0A4S8ID28-F1
#
_entry.id   AF-A0A4S8ID28-F1
#
_cell.length_a   1.000
_cell.length_b   1.000
_cell.length_c   1.000
_cell.angle_alpha   90.00
_cell.angle_beta   90.00
_cell.angle_gamma   90.00
#
_symmetry.space_group_name_H-M   'P 1'
#
loop_
_entity.id
_entity.type
_entity.pdbx_description
1 polymer ?
#
loop_
_entity_poly.entity_id
_entity_poly.type
_entity_poly.pdbx_seq_one_letter_code
_entity_poly.pdbx_strand_id
1 'polypeptide(L)'
;MLGRILGGIATSLLFSAFESWLVAEHNKRGFEPQWLSITFSKAIFLGNGLVAIISGLFANLLTDNLGFGPVAPFDAAACFLAIGMAVILSTWTENYGDPSESKNLVTQFKVAASAISSVEKKPKEKTPNTQLSFTSASR
;
A
#
# COMPACT_ATOMS: atom_id res chain seq x y z
N MET A 1 -20.13 -17.66 -5.55
CA MET A 1 -19.22 -16.83 -6.36
C MET A 1 -19.10 -15.40 -5.83
N LEU A 2 -20.20 -14.71 -5.52
CA LEU A 2 -20.18 -13.34 -5.00
C LEU A 2 -19.27 -13.14 -3.78
N GLY A 3 -19.31 -14.06 -2.80
CA GLY A 3 -18.42 -13.99 -1.63
C GLY A 3 -16.92 -14.05 -1.95
N ARG A 4 -16.51 -14.72 -3.03
CA ARG A 4 -15.09 -14.73 -3.45
C ARG A 4 -14.67 -13.40 -4.07
N ILE A 5 -15.56 -12.79 -4.86
CA ILE A 5 -15.31 -11.47 -5.46
C ILE A 5 -15.23 -10.41 -4.36
N LEU A 6 -16.22 -10.37 -3.47
CA LEU A 6 -16.25 -9.44 -2.35
C LEU A 6 -15.05 -9.65 -1.40
N GLY A 7 -14.66 -10.89 -1.12
CA GLY A 7 -13.48 -11.20 -0.30
C GLY A 7 -12.17 -10.74 -0.94
N GLY A 8 -12.05 -10.84 -2.27
CA GLY A 8 -10.91 -10.30 -3.01
C GLY A 8 -10.84 -8.77 -2.91
N ILE A 9 -11.97 -8.09 -3.17
CA ILE A 9 -12.06 -6.63 -3.07
C ILE A 9 -11.75 -6.16 -1.64
N ALA A 10 -12.30 -6.83 -0.63
CA ALA A 10 -12.06 -6.50 0.77
C ALA A 10 -10.58 -6.62 1.14
N THR A 11 -9.90 -7.68 0.69
CA THR A 11 -8.46 -7.87 0.91
C THR A 11 -7.65 -6.76 0.24
N SER A 12 -7.97 -6.41 -1.01
CA SER A 12 -7.30 -5.31 -1.72
C SER A 12 -7.47 -3.97 -0.99
N LEU A 13 -8.68 -3.68 -0.50
CA LEU A 13 -8.94 -2.46 0.27
C LEU A 13 -8.23 -2.47 1.62
N LEU A 14 -8.20 -3.61 2.32
CA LEU A 14 -7.54 -3.75 3.62
C LEU A 14 -6.05 -3.37 3.52
N PHE A 15 -5.34 -3.86 2.50
CA PHE A 15 -3.94 -3.51 2.29
C PHE A 15 -3.77 -2.09 1.78
N SER A 16 -4.51 -1.68 0.73
CA SER A 16 -4.30 -0.38 0.10
C SER A 16 -4.69 0.81 1.00
N ALA A 17 -5.81 0.70 1.74
CA ALA A 17 -6.24 1.74 2.67
C ALA A 17 -5.29 1.84 3.86
N PHE A 18 -4.81 0.70 4.38
CA PHE A 18 -3.82 0.67 5.45
C PHE A 18 -2.48 1.30 5.02
N GLU A 19 -1.96 0.94 3.86
CA GLU A 19 -0.71 1.52 3.33
C GLU A 19 -0.83 3.04 3.18
N SER A 20 -1.94 3.50 2.60
CA SER A 20 -2.20 4.93 2.39
C SER A 20 -2.29 5.70 3.71
N TRP A 21 -2.96 5.13 4.71
CA TRP A 21 -3.05 5.72 6.05
C TRP A 21 -1.67 5.75 6.73
N LEU A 22 -0.91 4.66 6.66
CA LEU A 22 0.43 4.58 7.26
C LEU A 22 1.37 5.64 6.66
N VAL A 23 1.33 5.83 5.35
CA VAL A 23 2.09 6.88 4.65
C VAL A 23 1.67 8.27 5.12
N ALA A 24 0.36 8.53 5.23
CA ALA A 24 -0.16 9.82 5.68
C ALA A 24 0.25 10.14 7.12
N GLU A 25 0.12 9.17 8.03
CA GLU A 25 0.49 9.32 9.44
C GLU A 25 2.01 9.48 9.62
N HIS A 26 2.81 8.75 8.83
CA HIS A 26 4.26 8.87 8.82
C HIS A 26 4.72 10.26 8.35
N ASN A 27 4.10 10.78 7.29
CA ASN A 27 4.34 12.14 6.79
C ASN A 27 3.91 13.20 7.80
N LYS A 28 2.75 13.03 8.46
CA LYS A 28 2.26 13.95 9.49
C LYS A 28 3.21 14.06 10.68
N ARG A 29 3.88 12.97 11.05
CA ARG A 29 4.86 12.94 12.15
C ARG A 29 6.28 13.36 11.72
N GLY A 30 6.50 13.63 10.43
CA GLY A 30 7.79 14.08 9.90
C GLY A 30 8.90 13.03 9.99
N PHE A 31 8.55 11.75 10.02
CA PHE A 31 9.54 10.67 10.10
C PHE A 31 10.27 10.46 8.77
N GLU A 32 11.49 9.95 8.85
CA GLU A 32 12.33 9.76 7.67
C GLU A 32 11.81 8.59 6.79
N PRO A 33 11.84 8.71 5.45
CA PRO A 33 11.19 7.75 4.54
C PRO A 33 11.70 6.30 4.65
N GLN A 34 12.95 6.13 5.09
CA GLN A 34 13.57 4.81 5.24
C GLN A 34 12.86 3.92 6.27
N TRP A 35 12.31 4.51 7.33
CA TRP A 35 11.64 3.78 8.41
C TRP A 35 10.31 3.19 7.96
N LEU A 36 9.62 3.88 7.03
CA LEU A 36 8.39 3.42 6.42
C LEU A 36 8.61 2.13 5.62
N SER A 37 9.62 2.13 4.75
CA SER A 37 9.98 0.97 3.92
C SER A 37 10.42 -0.23 4.77
N ILE A 38 11.21 0.02 5.83
CA ILE A 38 11.61 -1.03 6.79
C ILE A 38 10.38 -1.59 7.52
N THR A 39 9.42 -0.75 7.89
CA THR A 39 8.19 -1.17 8.58
C THR A 39 7.34 -2.05 7.68
N PHE A 40 7.09 -1.64 6.43
CA PHE A 40 6.38 -2.47 5.45
C PHE A 40 7.11 -3.79 5.18
N SER A 41 8.43 -3.75 4.98
CA SER A 41 9.22 -4.94 4.73
C SER A 41 9.12 -5.94 5.87
N LYS A 42 9.24 -5.47 7.12
CA LYS A 42 9.09 -6.33 8.31
C LYS A 42 7.66 -6.83 8.47
N ALA A 43 6.66 -5.98 8.26
CA ALA A 43 5.24 -6.35 8.37
C ALA A 43 4.85 -7.40 7.34
N ILE A 44 5.31 -7.29 6.10
CA ILE A 44 5.03 -8.26 5.03
C ILE A 44 5.82 -9.55 5.27
N PHE A 45 7.11 -9.46 5.61
CA PHE A 45 7.97 -10.63 5.78
C PHE A 45 7.55 -11.48 6.98
N LEU A 46 7.40 -10.85 8.16
CA LEU A 46 6.97 -11.54 9.36
C LEU A 46 5.46 -11.82 9.33
N GLY A 47 4.65 -10.86 8.87
CA GLY A 47 3.20 -11.03 8.80
C GLY A 47 2.81 -12.18 7.87
N ASN A 48 3.18 -12.11 6.59
CA ASN A 48 2.69 -13.11 5.64
C ASN A 48 3.26 -14.51 5.88
N GLY A 49 4.51 -14.61 6.35
CA GLY A 49 5.14 -15.90 6.63
C GLY A 49 4.71 -16.48 7.98
N LEU A 50 5.03 -15.77 9.07
CA LEU A 50 4.82 -16.29 10.42
C LEU A 50 3.33 -16.38 10.77
N VAL A 51 2.52 -15.38 10.42
CA VAL A 51 1.09 -15.40 10.73
C VAL A 51 0.37 -16.47 9.90
N ALA A 52 0.80 -16.76 8.67
CA ALA A 52 0.22 -17.86 7.89
C ALA A 52 0.44 -19.22 8.56
N ILE A 53 1.65 -19.48 9.08
CA ILE A 53 1.96 -20.73 9.80
C ILE A 53 1.10 -20.83 11.07
N ILE A 54 1.06 -19.77 11.88
CA ILE A 54 0.29 -19.75 13.13
C ILE A 54 -1.22 -19.88 12.86
N SER A 55 -1.73 -19.18 11.84
CA SER A 55 -3.14 -19.23 11.45
C SER A 55 -3.54 -20.62 10.96
N GLY A 56 -2.69 -21.30 10.17
CA GLY A 56 -2.92 -22.68 9.75
C GLY A 56 -2.98 -23.65 10.92
N LEU A 57 -2.06 -23.54 11.88
CA LEU A 57 -2.08 -24.34 13.10
C LEU A 57 -3.33 -24.05 13.94
N PHE A 58 -3.71 -22.77 14.08
CA PHE A 58 -4.90 -22.35 14.83
C PHE A 58 -6.19 -22.86 14.18
N ALA A 59 -6.31 -22.80 12.85
CA ALA A 59 -7.42 -23.34 12.09
C ALA A 59 -7.53 -24.87 12.25
N ASN A 60 -6.38 -25.56 12.26
CA ASN A 60 -6.33 -27.01 12.49
C ASN A 60 -6.80 -27.36 13.91
N LEU A 61 -6.35 -26.61 14.93
CA LEU A 61 -6.78 -26.79 16.32
C LEU A 61 -8.30 -26.55 16.48
N LEU A 62 -8.84 -25.51 15.87
CA LEU A 62 -10.28 -25.20 15.93
C LEU A 62 -11.14 -26.27 15.25
N THR A 63 -10.66 -26.83 14.15
CA THR A 63 -11.42 -27.82 13.38
C THR A 63 -11.32 -29.20 14.01
N ASP A 64 -10.10 -29.65 14.31
CA ASP A 64 -9.83 -31.04 14.72
C ASP A 64 -9.97 -31.27 16.23
N ASN A 65 -9.44 -30.36 17.06
CA ASN A 65 -9.42 -30.57 18.52
C ASN A 65 -10.73 -30.15 19.19
N LEU A 66 -11.35 -29.07 18.69
CA LEU A 66 -12.58 -28.51 19.26
C LEU A 66 -13.85 -29.00 18.54
N GLY A 67 -13.71 -29.67 17.39
CA GLY A 67 -14.82 -30.30 16.69
C GLY A 67 -15.87 -29.32 16.17
N PHE A 68 -15.55 -28.02 16.05
CA PHE A 68 -16.47 -26.97 15.58
C PHE A 68 -16.84 -27.09 14.09
N GLY A 69 -16.25 -28.06 13.39
CA GLY A 69 -16.53 -28.38 12.00
C GLY A 69 -15.79 -27.48 11.00
N PRO A 70 -15.94 -27.74 9.70
CA PRO A 70 -15.14 -27.09 8.64
C PRO A 70 -15.34 -25.58 8.50
N VAL A 71 -16.39 -25.03 9.12
CA VAL A 71 -16.75 -23.60 9.06
C VAL A 71 -16.09 -22.77 10.18
N ALA A 72 -15.57 -23.42 11.23
CA ALA A 72 -15.02 -22.75 12.40
C ALA A 72 -13.88 -21.75 12.10
N PRO A 73 -12.94 -22.03 11.19
CA PRO A 73 -11.89 -21.06 10.86
C PRO A 73 -12.44 -19.80 10.19
N PHE A 74 -13.53 -19.92 9.44
CA PHE A 74 -14.17 -18.78 8.77
C PHE A 74 -14.87 -17.86 9.78
N ASP A 75 -15.59 -18.43 10.74
CA ASP A 75 -16.23 -17.67 11.81
C ASP A 75 -15.19 -17.01 12.74
N ALA A 76 -14.11 -17.71 13.05
CA ALA A 76 -13.00 -17.14 13.83
C ALA A 76 -12.35 -15.94 13.12
N ALA A 77 -12.13 -16.04 11.80
CA ALA A 77 -11.62 -14.95 10.99
C ALA A 77 -12.58 -13.75 10.96
N ALA A 78 -13.90 -14.01 10.84
CA ALA A 78 -14.93 -12.97 10.87
C ALA A 78 -14.94 -12.21 12.21
N CYS A 79 -14.88 -12.94 13.33
CA CYS A 79 -14.77 -12.35 14.66
C CYS A 79 -13.48 -11.52 14.82
N PHE A 80 -12.34 -12.02 14.34
CA PHE A 80 -11.07 -11.31 14.38
C PHE A 80 -11.13 -10.00 13.58
N LEU A 81 -11.72 -10.03 12.38
CA LEU A 81 -11.95 -8.85 11.54
C LEU A 81 -12.90 -7.84 12.21
N ALA A 82 -13.97 -8.30 12.87
CA ALA A 82 -14.90 -7.43 13.58
C ALA A 82 -14.23 -6.70 14.75
N ILE A 83 -13.39 -7.40 15.52
CA ILE A 83 -12.58 -6.79 16.58
C ILE A 83 -11.59 -5.79 15.98
N GLY A 84 -10.89 -6.16 14.90
CA GLY A 84 -9.99 -5.25 14.19
C GLY A 84 -10.69 -3.98 13.71
N MET A 85 -11.90 -4.11 13.16
CA MET A 85 -12.74 -2.97 12.77
C MET A 85 -13.08 -2.09 13.97
N ALA A 86 -13.48 -2.65 15.11
CA ALA A 86 -13.78 -1.89 16.32
C ALA A 86 -12.54 -1.13 16.85
N VAL A 87 -11.37 -1.76 16.81
CA VAL A 87 -10.10 -1.13 17.20
C VAL A 87 -9.75 0.00 16.24
N ILE A 88 -9.90 -0.20 14.93
CA ILE A 88 -9.66 0.85 13.93
C ILE A 88 -10.60 2.03 14.17
N LEU A 89 -11.91 1.79 14.32
CA LEU A 89 -12.89 2.85 14.56
C LEU A 89 -12.63 3.64 15.84
N SER A 90 -12.09 3.01 16.88
CA SER A 90 -11.77 3.68 18.15
C SER A 90 -10.40 4.35 18.17
N THR A 91 -9.42 3.82 17.44
CA THR A 91 -8.02 4.27 17.49
C THR A 91 -7.68 5.24 16.35
N TRP A 92 -8.32 5.10 15.19
CA TRP A 92 -8.10 6.00 14.06
C TRP A 92 -8.93 7.27 14.26
N THR A 93 -8.26 8.37 14.56
CA THR A 93 -8.85 9.70 14.47
C THR A 93 -9.23 9.96 13.01
N GLU A 94 -10.49 10.29 12.74
CA GLU A 94 -10.98 10.59 11.38
C GLU A 94 -10.09 11.64 10.71
N ASN A 95 -9.22 11.20 9.82
CA ASN A 95 -8.48 12.07 8.92
C ASN A 95 -9.43 12.40 7.77
N TYR A 96 -10.44 13.25 8.03
CA TYR A 96 -11.14 13.93 6.95
C TYR A 96 -10.08 14.74 6.22
N GLY A 97 -9.72 14.28 5.02
CA GLY A 97 -8.91 15.07 4.10
C GLY A 97 -9.49 16.48 4.08
N ASP A 98 -8.62 17.46 4.24
CA ASP A 98 -8.98 18.87 4.28
C ASP A 98 -10.01 19.15 3.17
N PRO A 99 -11.22 19.64 3.48
CA PRO A 99 -12.27 19.86 2.48
C PRO A 99 -11.85 20.86 1.39
N SER A 100 -10.71 21.53 1.56
CA SER A 100 -10.06 22.38 0.55
C SER A 100 -9.33 21.61 -0.56
N GLU A 101 -9.07 20.30 -0.41
CA GLU A 101 -8.41 19.44 -1.40
C GLU A 101 -9.41 18.54 -2.16
N SER A 102 -10.66 18.98 -2.34
CA SER A 102 -11.53 18.46 -3.40
C SER A 102 -11.07 18.95 -4.78
N LYS A 103 -9.79 18.79 -5.10
CA LYS A 103 -9.29 18.95 -6.46
C LYS A 103 -9.85 17.77 -7.24
N ASN A 104 -10.99 18.01 -7.89
CA ASN A 104 -11.67 17.08 -8.79
C ASN A 104 -10.64 16.17 -9.47
N LEU A 105 -10.70 14.86 -9.22
CA LEU A 105 -9.76 13.89 -9.78
C LEU A 105 -9.66 14.03 -11.30
N VAL A 106 -10.78 14.36 -11.93
CA VAL A 106 -10.88 14.70 -13.37
C VAL A 106 -9.98 15.88 -13.75
N THR A 107 -9.88 16.91 -12.90
CA THR A 107 -8.97 18.05 -13.10
C THR A 107 -7.51 17.63 -12.95
N GLN A 108 -7.17 16.79 -11.97
CA GLN A 108 -5.81 16.26 -11.81
C GLN A 108 -5.41 15.38 -13.02
N PHE A 109 -6.30 14.50 -13.49
CA PHE A 109 -6.07 13.71 -14.70
C PHE A 109 -5.92 14.58 -15.96
N LYS A 110 -6.73 15.65 -16.09
CA LYS A 110 -6.58 16.61 -17.20
C LYS A 110 -5.25 17.37 -17.13
N VAL A 111 -4.83 17.81 -15.95
CA VAL A 111 -3.53 18.48 -15.75
C VAL A 111 -2.38 17.53 -16.09
N ALA A 112 -2.42 16.28 -15.60
CA ALA A 112 -1.41 15.27 -15.91
C ALA A 112 -1.36 14.95 -17.43
N ALA A 113 -2.51 14.80 -18.09
CA ALA A 113 -2.57 14.58 -19.54
C ALA A 113 -2.02 15.78 -20.33
N SER A 114 -2.31 17.00 -19.89
CA SER A 114 -1.76 18.21 -20.52
C SER A 114 -0.25 18.34 -20.34
N ALA A 115 0.28 17.97 -19.17
CA ALA A 115 1.72 17.98 -18.89
C ALA A 115 2.46 16.96 -19.75
N ILE A 116 1.89 15.76 -19.94
CA ILE A 116 2.45 14.73 -20.84
C ILE A 116 2.45 15.21 -22.29
N SER A 117 1.37 15.85 -22.76
CA SER A 117 1.31 16.44 -24.10
C SER A 117 2.32 17.58 -24.31
N SER A 118 2.59 18.38 -23.27
CA SER A 118 3.63 19.41 -23.31
C SER A 118 5.05 18.85 -23.32
N VAL A 119 5.27 17.66 -22.74
CA VAL A 119 6.57 16.96 -22.82
C VAL A 119 6.83 16.48 -24.25
N GLU A 120 5.81 16.03 -24.98
CA GLU A 120 5.94 15.63 -26.40
C GLU A 120 6.27 16.81 -27.33
N LYS A 121 5.86 18.04 -26.95
CA LYS A 121 6.11 19.26 -27.75
C LYS A 121 7.46 19.94 -27.49
N LYS A 122 8.23 19.54 -26.48
CA LYS A 122 9.60 20.06 -26.33
C LYS A 122 10.52 19.40 -27.36
N PRO A 123 11.11 20.16 -28.31
CA PRO A 123 12.09 19.61 -29.23
C PRO A 123 13.26 19.03 -28.45
N LYS A 124 13.77 17.88 -28.90
CA LYS A 124 14.99 17.24 -28.39
C LYS A 124 16.08 18.31 -28.21
N GLU A 125 16.29 18.77 -26.98
CA GLU A 125 17.37 19.68 -26.67
C GLU A 125 18.66 18.88 -26.76
N LYS A 126 19.37 19.17 -27.86
CA LYS A 126 20.70 18.75 -28.26
C LYS A 126 21.59 18.52 -27.03
N THR A 127 21.96 17.26 -26.80
CA THR A 127 23.10 16.90 -25.95
C THR A 127 24.31 17.72 -26.40
N PRO A 128 24.94 18.55 -25.55
CA PRO A 128 26.19 19.17 -25.91
C PRO A 128 27.22 18.07 -26.08
N ASN A 129 27.72 17.92 -27.29
CA ASN A 129 28.89 17.12 -27.62
C ASN A 129 30.05 17.58 -26.74
N THR A 130 30.37 16.83 -25.69
CA THR A 130 31.71 16.87 -25.11
C THR A 130 32.62 16.22 -26.14
N GLN A 131 33.13 17.07 -27.04
CA GLN A 131 34.23 16.79 -27.94
C GLN A 131 35.35 16.11 -27.13
N LEU A 132 35.59 14.84 -27.43
CA LEU A 132 36.83 14.15 -27.13
C LEU A 132 37.96 14.89 -27.84
N SER A 133 38.55 15.89 -27.17
CA SER A 133 39.84 16.46 -27.57
C SER A 133 40.96 15.51 -27.11
N PHE A 134 41.04 14.33 -27.72
CA PHE A 134 42.32 13.63 -27.83
C PHE A 134 43.07 14.30 -28.98
N THR A 135 43.77 15.39 -28.66
CA THR A 135 44.89 15.85 -29.47
C THR A 135 46.17 15.48 -28.75
N SER A 136 46.85 14.50 -29.34
CA SER A 136 48.25 14.18 -29.14
C SER A 136 49.14 15.42 -29.11
N ALA A 137 50.21 15.33 -28.30
CA ALA A 137 51.59 15.75 -28.59
C ALA A 137 52.23 16.74 -27.60
N SER A 138 53.32 16.23 -26.99
CA SER A 138 54.58 16.92 -26.69
C SER A 138 54.67 17.76 -25.40
N ARG A 139 55.10 17.12 -24.31
CA ARG A 139 56.42 17.30 -23.67
C ARG A 139 56.67 16.24 -22.61
#